data_AF-A0A969HPP7-F1
#
_entry.id   AF-A0A969HPP7-F1
#
_cell.length_a   1.000
_cell.length_b   1.000
_cell.length_c   1.000
_cell.angle_alpha   90.00
_cell.angle_beta   90.00
_cell.angle_gamma   90.00
#
_symmetry.space_group_name_H-M   'P 1'
#
loop_
_entity.id
_entity.type
_entity.pdbx_description
1 polymer ?
#
loop_
_entity_poly.entity_id
_entity_poly.type
_entity_poly.pdbx_seq_one_letter_code
_entity_poly.pdbx_strand_id
1 'polypeptide(L)'
;MRKFKYWIRDYFGFSQIETNGFIVVLILMLFVFLTPLVYEWLTEPLAITRDDQSRLDSLVLAIAEQDGGNFSRRFRPRYPDDPAGSPALFVFDPNMADEEALLRLGLPRYIAKNIVKYRQKGGRFRERKI
;
A
#
# COMPACT_ATOMS: atom_id res chain seq x y z
N MET A 1 45.48 11.29 8.90
CA MET A 1 44.51 11.06 10.00
C MET A 1 44.80 11.89 11.26
N ARG A 2 46.03 11.95 11.79
CA ARG A 2 46.34 12.71 13.03
C ARG A 2 45.97 14.20 12.95
N LYS A 3 46.30 14.89 11.85
CA LYS A 3 45.96 16.32 11.65
C LYS A 3 44.44 16.58 11.69
N PHE A 4 43.65 15.71 11.08
CA PHE A 4 42.18 15.80 11.06
C PHE A 4 41.57 15.57 12.44
N LYS A 5 42.06 14.56 13.18
CA LYS A 5 41.65 14.34 14.58
C LYS A 5 41.98 15.54 15.47
N TYR A 6 43.16 16.13 15.30
CA TYR A 6 43.54 17.33 16.04
C TYR A 6 42.65 18.52 15.72
N TRP A 7 42.27 18.72 14.47
CA TRP A 7 41.35 19.79 14.06
C TRP A 7 39.95 19.63 14.65
N ILE A 8 39.37 18.42 14.61
CA ILE A 8 38.06 18.14 15.25
C ILE A 8 38.13 18.39 16.77
N ARG A 9 39.20 17.89 17.40
CA ARG A 9 39.43 18.04 18.84
C ARG A 9 39.50 19.52 19.25
N ASP A 10 40.18 20.34 18.45
CA ASP A 10 40.38 21.76 18.74
C ASP A 10 39.12 22.59 18.47
N TYR A 11 38.37 22.27 17.39
CA TYR A 11 37.13 22.96 17.03
C TYR A 11 35.97 22.67 18.00
N PHE A 12 35.81 21.41 18.43
CA PHE A 12 34.71 20.99 19.31
C PHE A 12 35.10 20.91 20.80
N GLY A 13 36.39 21.09 21.14
CA GLY A 13 36.88 21.00 22.52
C GLY A 13 36.87 19.60 23.12
N PHE A 14 36.82 18.55 22.30
CA PHE A 14 36.70 17.17 22.76
C PHE A 14 37.98 16.62 23.40
N SER A 15 37.84 15.63 24.28
CA SER A 15 38.96 14.82 24.74
C SER A 15 39.44 13.85 23.64
N GLN A 16 40.63 13.23 23.84
CA GLN A 16 41.15 12.24 22.88
C GLN A 16 40.22 11.02 22.73
N ILE A 17 39.53 10.64 23.80
CA ILE A 17 38.61 9.51 23.83
C ILE A 17 37.30 9.87 23.12
N GLU A 18 36.76 11.06 23.40
CA GLU A 18 35.54 11.57 22.76
C GLU A 18 35.71 11.74 21.25
N THR A 19 36.87 12.22 20.79
CA THR A 19 37.16 12.35 19.35
C THR A 19 37.12 11.00 18.64
N ASN A 20 37.62 9.94 19.29
CA ASN A 20 37.54 8.59 18.72
C ASN A 20 36.10 8.06 18.70
N GLY A 21 35.33 8.29 19.78
CA GLY A 21 33.91 7.93 19.82
C GLY A 21 33.09 8.64 18.75
N PHE A 22 33.29 9.95 18.60
CA PHE A 22 32.63 10.76 17.57
C PHE A 22 32.93 10.23 16.15
N ILE A 23 34.18 9.90 15.85
CA ILE A 23 34.56 9.36 14.53
C ILE A 23 33.88 8.01 14.28
N VAL A 24 33.83 7.12 15.29
CA VAL A 24 33.16 5.82 15.16
C VAL A 24 31.68 5.99 14.88
N VAL A 25 31.00 6.87 15.63
CA VAL A 25 29.57 7.17 15.42
C VAL A 25 29.34 7.76 14.04
N LEU A 26 30.19 8.69 13.60
CA LEU A 26 30.07 9.32 12.27
C LEU A 26 30.21 8.31 11.14
N ILE A 27 31.14 7.35 11.26
CA ILE A 27 31.29 6.24 10.30
C ILE A 27 30.06 5.34 10.31
N LEU A 28 29.55 4.95 11.49
CA LEU A 28 28.34 4.14 11.60
C LEU A 28 27.13 4.85 10.95
N MET A 29 26.98 6.14 11.21
CA MET A 29 25.92 6.96 10.63
C MET A 29 26.05 7.03 9.10
N LEU A 30 27.27 7.19 8.59
CA LEU A 30 27.55 7.17 7.16
C LEU A 30 27.19 5.80 6.56
N PHE A 31 27.51 4.71 7.26
CA PHE A 31 27.19 3.36 6.81
C PHE A 31 25.67 3.15 6.68
N VAL A 32 24.90 3.54 7.71
CA VAL A 32 23.43 3.50 7.67
C VAL A 32 22.90 4.41 6.57
N PHE A 33 23.43 5.61 6.41
CA PHE A 33 23.01 6.54 5.36
C PHE A 33 23.28 6.01 3.94
N LEU A 34 24.35 5.24 3.75
CA LEU A 34 24.68 4.60 2.47
C LEU A 34 23.89 3.32 2.23
N THR A 35 23.22 2.73 3.24
CA THR A 35 22.45 1.49 3.05
C THR A 35 21.40 1.55 1.94
N PRO A 36 20.52 2.57 1.79
CA PRO A 36 19.54 2.58 0.71
C PRO A 36 20.18 2.60 -0.70
N LEU A 37 21.30 3.31 -0.86
CA LEU A 37 22.03 3.38 -2.13
C LEU A 37 22.65 2.01 -2.51
N VAL A 38 23.23 1.32 -1.51
CA VAL A 38 23.83 0.00 -1.73
C VAL A 38 22.74 -1.07 -1.85
N TYR A 39 21.63 -0.93 -1.13
CA TYR A 39 20.51 -1.86 -1.17
C TYR A 39 19.94 -1.96 -2.58
N GLU A 40 19.70 -0.83 -3.25
CA GLU A 40 19.22 -0.84 -4.65
C GLU A 40 20.22 -1.45 -5.65
N TRP A 41 21.53 -1.42 -5.34
CA TRP A 41 22.56 -2.01 -6.21
C TRP A 41 22.80 -3.50 -5.93
N LEU A 42 22.67 -3.92 -4.68
CA LEU A 42 22.99 -5.27 -4.22
C LEU A 42 21.75 -6.18 -4.19
N THR A 43 20.56 -5.61 -4.04
CA THR A 43 19.32 -6.36 -4.22
C THR A 43 18.83 -6.15 -5.65
N GLU A 44 18.77 -7.23 -6.42
CA GLU A 44 17.87 -7.28 -7.56
C GLU A 44 16.49 -6.84 -7.03
N PRO A 45 15.77 -5.92 -7.71
CA PRO A 45 14.39 -5.65 -7.34
C PRO A 45 13.70 -7.01 -7.21
N LEU A 46 12.80 -7.17 -6.23
CA LEU A 46 11.94 -8.34 -6.13
C LEU A 46 11.12 -8.44 -7.43
N ALA A 47 11.74 -8.96 -8.48
CA ALA A 47 11.13 -9.36 -9.70
C ALA A 47 10.32 -10.56 -9.24
N ILE A 48 9.00 -10.34 -9.10
CA ILE A 48 8.04 -11.43 -9.01
C ILE A 48 8.34 -12.29 -10.23
N THR A 49 9.12 -13.34 -10.01
CA THR A 49 9.63 -14.14 -11.11
C THR A 49 8.43 -14.91 -11.64
N ARG A 50 8.42 -15.31 -12.91
CA ARG A 50 7.33 -16.19 -13.41
C ARG A 50 7.17 -17.45 -12.54
N ASP A 51 8.22 -17.87 -11.84
CA ASP A 51 8.21 -18.96 -10.86
C ASP A 51 7.46 -18.61 -9.55
N ASP A 52 7.42 -17.33 -9.15
CA ASP A 52 6.63 -16.91 -7.99
C ASP A 52 5.13 -16.89 -8.34
N GLN A 53 4.79 -16.52 -9.58
CA GLN A 53 3.41 -16.57 -10.06
C GLN A 53 2.88 -18.01 -10.10
N SER A 54 3.68 -18.97 -10.57
CA SER A 54 3.28 -20.38 -10.60
C SER A 54 3.10 -20.98 -9.21
N ARG A 55 3.90 -20.56 -8.22
CA ARG A 55 3.74 -20.93 -6.82
C ARG A 55 2.49 -20.32 -6.19
N LEU A 56 2.19 -19.06 -6.51
CA LEU A 56 0.96 -18.42 -6.06
C LEU A 56 -0.27 -19.11 -6.63
N ASP A 57 -0.24 -19.47 -7.91
CA ASP A 57 -1.32 -20.20 -8.56
C ASP A 57 -1.52 -21.59 -7.93
N SER A 58 -0.45 -22.33 -7.65
CA SER A 58 -0.55 -23.64 -7.00
C SER A 58 -1.09 -23.54 -5.57
N LEU A 59 -0.74 -22.49 -4.83
CA LEU A 59 -1.32 -22.21 -3.50
C LEU A 59 -2.81 -21.88 -3.59
N VAL A 60 -3.23 -21.06 -4.57
CA VAL A 60 -4.64 -20.75 -4.81
C VAL A 60 -5.43 -22.02 -5.16
N LEU A 61 -4.88 -22.88 -6.02
CA LEU A 61 -5.45 -24.17 -6.36
C LEU A 61 -5.58 -25.09 -5.14
N ALA A 62 -4.52 -25.23 -4.35
CA ALA A 62 -4.52 -26.06 -3.13
C ALA A 62 -5.58 -25.61 -2.11
N ILE A 63 -5.72 -24.29 -1.92
CA ILE A 63 -6.75 -23.72 -1.04
C ILE A 63 -8.15 -23.92 -1.65
N ALA A 64 -8.31 -23.77 -2.96
CA ALA A 64 -9.59 -23.96 -3.65
C ALA A 64 -10.07 -25.42 -3.59
N GLU A 65 -9.16 -26.38 -3.68
CA GLU A 65 -9.42 -27.81 -3.48
C GLU A 65 -9.85 -28.11 -2.04
N GLN A 66 -9.15 -27.53 -1.06
CA GLN A 66 -9.43 -27.78 0.36
C GLN A 66 -10.76 -27.15 0.81
N ASP A 67 -11.15 -26.01 0.25
CA ASP A 67 -12.38 -25.30 0.61
C ASP A 67 -13.56 -25.59 -0.33
N GLY A 68 -13.42 -26.54 -1.27
CA GLY A 68 -14.50 -27.00 -2.17
C GLY A 68 -15.15 -25.88 -2.99
N GLY A 69 -14.36 -24.87 -3.39
CA GLY A 69 -14.88 -23.68 -4.09
C GLY A 69 -15.69 -22.70 -3.21
N ASN A 70 -15.64 -22.85 -1.88
CA ASN A 70 -16.20 -21.87 -0.93
C ASN A 70 -15.23 -20.74 -0.58
N PHE A 71 -13.95 -20.84 -0.96
CA PHE A 71 -12.96 -19.78 -0.73
C PHE A 71 -13.43 -18.44 -1.32
N SER A 72 -13.85 -18.44 -2.58
CA SER A 72 -14.41 -17.25 -3.25
C SER A 72 -15.78 -16.81 -2.72
N ARG A 73 -16.49 -17.66 -1.96
CA ARG A 73 -17.72 -17.29 -1.24
C ARG A 73 -17.47 -16.73 0.16
N ARG A 74 -16.38 -17.13 0.83
CA ARG A 74 -15.96 -16.56 2.13
C ARG A 74 -15.42 -15.14 1.99
N PHE A 75 -14.70 -14.85 0.90
CA PHE A 75 -14.11 -13.52 0.66
C PHE A 75 -14.95 -12.59 -0.21
N ARG A 76 -16.04 -13.06 -0.82
CA ARG A 76 -17.08 -12.18 -1.34
C ARG A 76 -18.09 -11.96 -0.22
N PRO A 77 -18.13 -10.80 0.44
CA PRO A 77 -19.26 -10.48 1.30
C PRO A 77 -20.53 -10.58 0.46
N ARG A 78 -21.30 -11.65 0.64
CA ARG A 78 -22.60 -11.84 -0.01
C ARG A 78 -23.54 -10.86 0.66
N TYR A 79 -23.75 -9.70 0.05
CA TYR A 79 -24.74 -8.78 0.57
C TYR A 79 -26.13 -9.36 0.23
N PRO A 80 -27.07 -9.43 1.19
CA PRO A 80 -28.42 -9.95 0.94
C PRO A 80 -29.14 -9.26 -0.24
N ASP A 81 -28.73 -8.02 -0.55
CA ASP A 81 -29.30 -7.17 -1.58
C ASP A 81 -28.33 -6.88 -2.74
N ASP A 82 -27.50 -7.85 -3.14
CA ASP A 82 -26.72 -7.72 -4.37
C ASP A 82 -27.67 -7.69 -5.58
N PRO A 83 -27.56 -6.69 -6.48
CA PRO A 83 -28.38 -6.64 -7.68
C PRO A 83 -28.17 -7.91 -8.51
N ALA A 84 -29.27 -8.57 -8.90
CA ALA A 84 -29.25 -9.87 -9.59
C ALA A 84 -28.70 -9.84 -11.03
N GLY A 85 -28.10 -8.73 -11.46
CA GLY A 85 -27.59 -8.50 -12.81
C GLY A 85 -26.09 -8.26 -12.84
N SER A 86 -25.45 -8.60 -13.97
CA SER A 86 -24.07 -8.21 -14.24
C SER A 86 -23.93 -6.68 -14.24
N PRO A 87 -22.92 -6.11 -13.56
CA PRO A 87 -22.73 -4.67 -13.51
C PRO A 87 -22.50 -4.10 -14.91
N ALA A 88 -23.22 -3.03 -15.24
CA ALA A 88 -23.04 -2.29 -16.47
C ALA A 88 -22.06 -1.13 -16.24
N LEU A 89 -21.05 -1.00 -17.10
CA LEU A 89 -20.16 0.16 -17.09
C LEU A 89 -20.80 1.29 -17.92
N PHE A 90 -21.04 2.43 -17.29
CA PHE A 90 -21.49 3.65 -17.95
C PHE A 90 -20.96 4.87 -17.20
N VAL A 91 -20.92 6.02 -17.89
CA VAL A 91 -20.51 7.28 -17.27
C VAL A 91 -21.62 7.75 -16.33
N PHE A 92 -21.28 8.03 -15.07
CA PHE A 92 -22.21 8.52 -14.07
C PHE A 92 -21.57 9.63 -13.24
N ASP A 93 -22.37 10.59 -12.79
CA ASP A 93 -21.96 11.56 -11.78
C ASP A 93 -22.40 11.05 -10.40
N PRO A 94 -21.47 10.82 -9.44
CA PRO A 94 -21.81 10.34 -8.10
C PRO A 94 -22.69 11.32 -7.31
N ASN A 95 -22.74 12.60 -7.69
CA ASN A 95 -23.62 13.60 -7.08
C ASN A 95 -25.03 13.60 -7.69
N MET A 96 -25.22 13.10 -8.91
CA MET A 96 -26.51 13.10 -9.61
C MET A 96 -27.15 11.72 -9.78
N ALA A 97 -26.39 10.62 -9.79
CA ALA A 97 -26.90 9.27 -10.04
C ALA A 97 -28.01 8.87 -9.05
N ASP A 98 -29.13 8.33 -9.52
CA ASP A 98 -30.20 7.84 -8.65
C ASP A 98 -29.88 6.45 -8.04
N GLU A 99 -30.72 5.94 -7.14
CA GLU A 99 -30.48 4.63 -6.50
C GLU A 99 -30.41 3.50 -7.56
N GLU A 100 -31.21 3.58 -8.61
CA GLU A 100 -31.27 2.56 -9.67
C GLU A 100 -30.01 2.56 -10.54
N ALA A 101 -29.49 3.72 -10.93
CA ALA A 101 -28.22 3.84 -11.64
C ALA A 101 -27.07 3.27 -10.80
N LEU A 102 -27.06 3.55 -9.49
CA LEU A 102 -26.05 3.00 -8.56
C LEU A 102 -26.15 1.47 -8.45
N LEU A 103 -27.36 0.91 -8.42
CA LEU A 103 -27.58 -0.55 -8.46
C LEU A 103 -27.10 -1.17 -9.78
N ARG A 104 -27.34 -0.51 -10.92
CA ARG A 104 -26.88 -0.97 -12.25
C ARG A 104 -25.36 -0.99 -12.39
N LEU A 105 -24.64 -0.15 -11.62
CA LEU A 105 -23.18 -0.21 -11.51
C LEU A 105 -22.67 -1.40 -10.69
N GLY A 106 -23.58 -2.20 -10.10
CA GLY A 106 -23.26 -3.32 -9.23
C GLY A 106 -23.03 -2.94 -7.77
N LEU A 107 -23.41 -1.72 -7.36
CA LEU A 107 -23.35 -1.36 -5.94
C LEU A 107 -24.47 -2.08 -5.17
N PRO A 108 -24.19 -2.65 -3.99
CA PRO A 108 -25.23 -3.22 -3.14
C PRO A 108 -26.28 -2.17 -2.76
N ARG A 109 -27.54 -2.58 -2.58
CA ARG A 109 -28.64 -1.65 -2.27
C ARG A 109 -28.38 -0.76 -1.06
N TYR A 110 -27.75 -1.29 0.00
CA TYR A 110 -27.44 -0.49 1.19
C TYR A 110 -26.41 0.61 0.88
N ILE A 111 -25.45 0.36 -0.01
CA ILE A 111 -24.47 1.37 -0.47
C ILE A 111 -25.18 2.43 -1.31
N ALA A 112 -26.01 2.02 -2.27
CA ALA A 112 -26.78 2.94 -3.10
C ALA A 112 -27.64 3.88 -2.23
N LYS A 113 -28.35 3.33 -1.24
CA LYS A 113 -29.12 4.11 -0.24
C LYS A 113 -28.24 5.06 0.58
N ASN A 114 -27.07 4.63 1.02
CA ASN A 114 -26.15 5.46 1.79
C ASN A 114 -25.63 6.64 0.96
N ILE A 115 -25.32 6.43 -0.32
CA ILE A 115 -24.92 7.49 -1.26
C ILE A 115 -26.03 8.52 -1.43
N VAL A 116 -27.29 8.08 -1.60
CA VAL A 116 -28.46 8.97 -1.66
C VAL A 116 -28.62 9.76 -0.35
N LYS A 117 -28.60 9.09 0.81
CA LYS A 117 -28.73 9.74 2.13
C LYS A 117 -27.61 10.74 2.40
N TYR A 118 -26.38 10.42 2.02
CA TYR A 118 -25.24 11.33 2.16
C TYR A 118 -25.46 12.63 1.39
N ARG A 119 -25.94 12.54 0.15
CA ARG A 119 -26.29 13.71 -0.68
C ARG A 119 -27.45 14.52 -0.10
N GLN A 120 -28.50 13.85 0.36
CA GLN A 120 -29.64 14.51 1.02
C GLN A 120 -29.23 15.29 2.27
N LYS A 121 -28.19 14.83 2.99
CA LYS A 121 -27.61 15.53 4.14
C LYS A 121 -26.66 16.67 3.74
N GLY A 122 -26.53 16.99 2.45
CA GLY A 122 -25.64 18.04 1.94
C GLY A 122 -24.21 17.59 1.66
N GLY A 123 -23.91 16.29 1.81
CA GLY A 123 -22.64 15.71 1.41
C GLY A 123 -22.44 15.76 -0.11
N ARG A 124 -21.19 15.96 -0.57
CA ARG A 124 -20.84 15.99 -1.99
C ARG A 124 -19.58 15.19 -2.25
N PHE A 125 -19.63 14.32 -3.26
CA PHE A 125 -18.48 13.59 -3.75
C PHE A 125 -17.61 14.54 -4.57
N ARG A 126 -16.32 14.62 -4.23
CA ARG A 126 -15.32 15.44 -4.93
C ARG A 126 -14.46 14.53 -5.79
N GLU A 127 -14.20 14.94 -7.01
CA GLU A 127 -13.19 14.29 -7.85
C GLU A 127 -11.81 14.50 -7.23
N ARG A 128 -11.07 13.43 -6.97
CA ARG A 128 -9.60 13.53 -6.91
C ARG A 128 -9.11 13.46 -8.34
N LYS A 129 -8.41 14.50 -8.79
CA LYS A 129 -7.47 14.35 -9.90
C LYS A 129 -6.40 13.37 -9.44
N ILE A 130 -6.34 12.21 -10.09
CA ILE A 130 -5.24 11.24 -9.99
C ILE A 130 -4.17 11.68 -10.97
#